data_AF-A0A7N5JAZ7-F1
#
_entry.id   AF-A0A7N5JAZ7-F1
#
_cell.length_a   1.000
_cell.length_b   1.000
_cell.length_c   1.000
_cell.angle_alpha   90.00
_cell.angle_beta   90.00
_cell.angle_gamma   90.00
#
_symmetry.space_group_name_H-M   'P 1'
#
loop_
_entity.id
_entity.type
_entity.pdbx_description
1 polymer ?
#
loop_
_entity_poly.entity_id
_entity_poly.type
_entity_poly.pdbx_seq_one_letter_code
_entity_poly.pdbx_strand_id
1 'polypeptide(L)'
;MKVKVIPVLEDNYMYLVIEEHTREAVAVDVAVPKRLLEIVGREGVSLTTVLTTHHHWDHARGNAELARLRPGLAVLGADERICALTRRLVHGEELRFGAIHVRCLLTPGHTSGHMSYFLWEEECPDPPAVFSGTGCPAPPAPPPSDPAPPSLTAGPPQGMRCRWLVVACAWRAQPWAACPRRR
;
A
#
# COMPACT_ATOMS: atom_id res chain seq x y z
N MET A 1 -3.36 9.61 -11.18
CA MET A 1 -2.65 8.94 -10.05
C MET A 1 -1.29 8.46 -10.52
N LYS A 2 -0.22 8.85 -9.83
CA LYS A 2 1.13 8.33 -10.10
C LYS A 2 1.61 7.41 -8.98
N VAL A 3 1.98 6.17 -9.30
CA VAL A 3 2.56 5.21 -8.35
C VAL A 3 4.06 5.10 -8.56
N LYS A 4 4.83 5.31 -7.51
CA LYS A 4 6.28 5.04 -7.48
C LYS A 4 6.57 3.80 -6.67
N VAL A 5 7.21 2.82 -7.31
CA VAL A 5 7.73 1.61 -6.65
C VAL A 5 9.11 1.92 -6.07
N ILE A 6 9.29 1.63 -4.79
CA ILE A 6 10.52 1.91 -4.05
C ILE A 6 11.06 0.59 -3.50
N PRO A 7 12.04 -0.04 -4.18
CA PRO A 7 12.69 -1.24 -3.67
C PRO A 7 13.35 -0.96 -2.32
N VAL A 8 13.17 -1.83 -1.34
CA VAL A 8 13.77 -1.73 -0.01
C VAL A 8 14.14 -3.12 0.49
N LEU A 9 15.00 -3.16 1.51
CA LEU A 9 15.49 -4.43 2.05
C LEU A 9 16.11 -5.29 0.93
N GLU A 10 15.84 -6.59 0.92
CA GLU A 10 16.33 -7.52 -0.08
C GLU A 10 15.33 -7.67 -1.24
N ASP A 11 14.05 -7.90 -0.93
CA ASP A 11 12.99 -8.21 -1.89
C ASP A 11 11.64 -7.52 -1.56
N ASN A 12 11.66 -6.51 -0.68
CA ASN A 12 10.47 -5.75 -0.33
C ASN A 12 10.30 -4.49 -1.20
N TYR A 13 9.07 -4.00 -1.29
CA TYR A 13 8.72 -2.75 -1.95
C TYR A 13 7.90 -1.88 -1.01
N MET A 14 8.24 -0.60 -0.96
CA MET A 14 7.32 0.44 -0.50
C MET A 14 6.72 1.12 -1.72
N TYR A 15 5.53 1.70 -1.57
CA TYR A 15 4.91 2.45 -2.64
C TYR A 15 4.65 3.87 -2.20
N LEU A 16 4.86 4.82 -3.11
CA LEU A 16 4.44 6.21 -2.94
C LEU A 16 3.40 6.50 -4.03
N VAL A 17 2.16 6.70 -3.61
CA VAL A 17 1.03 7.07 -4.46
C VAL A 17 0.88 8.58 -4.38
N ILE A 18 0.93 9.24 -5.51
CA ILE A 18 0.88 10.70 -5.63
C ILE A 18 -0.42 11.08 -6.34
N GLU A 19 -1.19 11.94 -5.70
CA GLU A 19 -2.28 12.66 -6.35
C GLU A 19 -1.66 13.87 -7.09
N GLU A 20 -1.87 13.92 -8.40
CA GLU A 20 -1.05 14.77 -9.27
C GLU A 20 -1.45 16.24 -9.23
N HIS A 21 -2.70 16.55 -8.89
CA HIS A 21 -3.21 17.92 -8.84
C HIS A 21 -2.84 18.65 -7.54
N THR A 22 -3.13 18.03 -6.41
CA THR A 22 -2.92 18.55 -5.04
C THR A 22 -1.48 18.36 -4.56
N ARG A 23 -0.72 17.46 -5.21
CA ARG A 23 0.61 17.01 -4.76
C ARG A 23 0.59 16.35 -3.37
N GLU A 24 -0.58 15.93 -2.90
CA GLU A 24 -0.68 15.05 -1.74
C GLU A 24 -0.19 13.64 -2.10
N ALA A 25 0.38 12.96 -1.11
CA ALA A 25 0.89 11.62 -1.30
C ALA A 25 0.57 10.70 -0.12
N VAL A 26 0.33 9.44 -0.48
CA VAL A 26 0.09 8.33 0.44
C VAL A 26 1.19 7.30 0.23
N ALA A 27 1.78 6.82 1.31
CA ALA A 27 2.76 5.75 1.25
C ALA A 27 2.14 4.41 1.69
N VAL A 28 2.62 3.30 1.12
CA VAL A 28 2.21 1.95 1.49
C VAL A 28 3.43 1.18 1.99
N ASP A 29 3.28 0.51 3.15
CA ASP A 29 4.26 -0.39 3.78
C ASP A 29 5.66 0.24 3.96
N VAL A 30 5.74 1.28 4.79
CA VAL A 30 6.98 2.05 4.96
C VAL A 30 7.97 1.32 5.86
N ALA A 31 8.85 0.54 5.24
CA ALA A 31 9.95 -0.14 5.91
C ALA A 31 11.20 0.73 6.13
N VAL A 32 11.52 1.65 5.21
CA VAL A 32 12.75 2.47 5.23
C VAL A 32 12.38 3.96 5.11
N PRO A 33 12.04 4.64 6.21
CA PRO A 33 11.54 6.03 6.19
C PRO A 33 12.46 7.01 5.47
N LYS A 34 13.78 6.92 5.71
CA LYS A 34 14.76 7.80 5.06
C LYS A 34 14.66 7.78 3.53
N ARG A 35 14.59 6.58 2.93
CA ARG A 35 14.49 6.42 1.46
C ARG A 35 13.16 6.95 0.92
N LEU A 36 12.07 6.77 1.66
CA LEU A 36 10.77 7.35 1.31
C LEU A 36 10.85 8.88 1.32
N LEU A 37 11.38 9.47 2.40
CA LEU A 37 11.45 10.93 2.58
C LEU A 37 12.36 11.61 1.54
N GLU A 38 13.46 10.97 1.14
CA GLU A 38 14.29 11.45 0.03
C GLU A 38 13.50 11.53 -1.29
N ILE A 39 12.68 10.51 -1.57
CA ILE A 39 11.83 10.49 -2.78
C ILE A 39 10.70 11.51 -2.68
N VAL A 40 10.07 11.64 -1.51
CA VAL A 40 9.05 12.66 -1.24
C VAL A 40 9.60 14.06 -1.46
N GLY A 41 10.81 14.35 -0.97
CA GLY A 41 11.49 15.63 -1.18
C GLY A 41 11.84 15.87 -2.66
N ARG A 42 12.36 14.86 -3.36
CA ARG A 42 12.69 14.96 -4.79
C ARG A 42 11.47 15.17 -5.69
N GLU A 43 10.34 14.54 -5.35
CA GLU A 43 9.09 14.75 -6.08
C GLU A 43 8.42 16.07 -5.67
N GLY A 44 8.77 16.68 -4.53
CA GLY A 44 8.09 17.89 -4.07
C GLY A 44 6.62 17.62 -3.76
N VAL A 45 6.33 16.56 -3.01
CA VAL A 45 4.97 16.15 -2.62
C VAL A 45 4.78 16.19 -1.11
N SER A 46 3.55 16.34 -0.66
CA SER A 46 3.20 16.33 0.76
C SER A 46 2.73 14.93 1.18
N LEU A 47 3.58 14.19 1.88
CA LEU A 47 3.19 12.91 2.49
C LEU A 47 2.22 13.17 3.65
N THR A 48 0.99 12.68 3.54
CA THR A 48 -0.09 12.89 4.54
C THR A 48 -0.46 11.61 5.29
N THR A 49 -0.38 10.46 4.61
CA THR A 49 -0.90 9.18 5.13
C THR A 49 0.01 8.01 4.79
N VAL A 50 0.08 7.05 5.71
CA VAL A 50 0.68 5.73 5.52
C VAL A 50 -0.42 4.68 5.64
N LEU A 51 -0.53 3.84 4.63
CA LEU A 51 -1.35 2.63 4.64
C LEU A 51 -0.44 1.44 4.92
N THR A 52 -0.70 0.70 6.00
CA THR A 52 0.08 -0.50 6.34
C THR A 52 -0.78 -1.73 6.09
N THR A 53 -0.30 -2.66 5.27
CA THR A 53 -1.04 -3.85 4.86
C THR A 53 -1.15 -4.84 6.02
N HIS A 54 -0.08 -5.05 6.77
CA HIS A 54 -0.07 -5.90 7.96
C HIS A 54 1.08 -5.58 8.91
N HIS A 55 1.07 -6.19 10.09
CA HIS A 55 1.95 -5.83 11.20
C HIS A 55 3.37 -6.42 11.13
N HIS A 56 3.73 -7.18 10.10
CA HIS A 56 5.09 -7.72 10.02
C HIS A 56 6.11 -6.60 9.89
N TRP A 57 7.30 -6.87 10.46
CA TRP A 57 8.32 -5.87 10.68
C TRP A 57 8.82 -5.25 9.37
N ASP A 58 9.02 -6.06 8.34
CA ASP A 58 9.45 -5.64 7.01
C ASP A 58 8.44 -4.73 6.28
N HIS A 59 7.20 -4.62 6.76
CA HIS A 59 6.18 -3.69 6.26
C HIS A 59 5.92 -2.50 7.21
N ALA A 60 5.98 -2.70 8.52
CA ALA A 60 5.54 -1.72 9.52
C ALA A 60 6.67 -1.05 10.33
N ARG A 61 7.92 -1.53 10.23
CA ARG A 61 9.03 -1.06 11.11
C ARG A 61 9.31 0.43 11.02
N GLY A 62 9.09 1.05 9.86
CA GLY A 62 9.41 2.46 9.65
C GLY A 62 8.34 3.41 10.19
N ASN A 63 7.14 2.92 10.52
CA ASN A 63 6.01 3.76 10.90
C ASN A 63 6.31 4.62 12.13
N ALA A 64 6.94 4.04 13.17
CA ALA A 64 7.23 4.76 14.41
C ALA A 64 8.26 5.87 14.24
N GLU A 65 9.28 5.66 13.40
CA GLU A 65 10.26 6.69 13.06
C GLU A 65 9.62 7.77 12.18
N LEU A 66 8.85 7.37 11.16
CA LEU A 66 8.20 8.29 10.24
C LEU A 66 7.20 9.20 10.95
N ALA A 67 6.40 8.67 11.89
CA ALA A 67 5.48 9.45 12.71
C ALA A 67 6.19 10.47 13.63
N ARG A 68 7.44 10.19 14.07
CA ARG A 68 8.26 11.17 14.82
C ARG A 68 8.80 12.27 13.91
N LEU A 69 9.25 11.91 12.70
CA LEU A 69 9.79 12.85 11.73
C LEU A 69 8.71 13.73 11.09
N ARG A 70 7.48 13.24 11.03
CA ARG A 70 6.32 13.92 10.43
C ARG A 70 5.14 13.92 11.42
N PRO A 71 5.14 14.83 12.41
CA PRO A 71 3.99 15.01 13.30
C PRO A 71 2.71 15.29 12.51
N GLY A 72 1.62 14.64 12.90
CA GLY A 72 0.32 14.75 12.19
C GLY A 72 0.13 13.76 11.03
N LEU A 73 1.15 12.95 10.70
CA LEU A 73 1.01 11.89 9.71
C LEU A 73 0.05 10.80 10.22
N ALA A 74 -0.95 10.46 9.41
CA ALA A 74 -1.86 9.36 9.70
C ALA A 74 -1.21 8.01 9.35
N VAL A 75 -1.24 7.05 10.28
CA VAL A 75 -0.83 5.66 10.04
C VAL A 75 -2.07 4.79 10.18
N LEU A 76 -2.50 4.20 9.07
CA LEU A 76 -3.75 3.46 8.96
C LEU A 76 -3.48 1.99 8.67
N GLY A 77 -4.35 1.12 9.18
CA GLY A 77 -4.28 -0.32 9.01
C GLY A 77 -5.35 -1.03 9.82
N ALA A 78 -5.45 -2.35 9.69
CA ALA A 78 -6.54 -3.12 10.31
C ALA A 78 -6.19 -3.76 11.66
N ASP A 79 -4.91 -3.72 12.04
CA ASP A 79 -4.33 -4.52 13.12
C ASP A 79 -3.65 -3.64 14.17
N GLU A 80 -4.07 -3.76 15.44
CA GLU A 80 -3.52 -3.03 16.58
C GLU A 80 -2.03 -3.32 16.84
N ARG A 81 -1.48 -4.38 16.23
CA ARG A 81 -0.04 -4.70 16.28
C ARG A 81 0.79 -3.78 15.37
N ILE A 82 0.17 -3.04 14.46
CA ILE A 82 0.87 -2.07 13.59
C ILE A 82 1.42 -0.94 14.45
N CYS A 83 2.73 -0.74 14.37
CA CYS A 83 3.39 0.29 15.15
C CYS A 83 2.99 1.70 14.70
N ALA A 84 2.78 2.57 15.68
CA ALA A 84 2.32 3.95 15.51
C ALA A 84 0.96 4.09 14.78
N LEU A 85 0.11 3.05 14.77
CA LEU A 85 -1.24 3.11 14.25
C LEU A 85 -2.01 4.28 14.87
N THR A 86 -2.50 5.19 14.04
CA THR A 86 -3.30 6.34 14.49
C THR A 86 -4.79 6.07 14.40
N ARG A 87 -5.21 5.24 13.44
CA ARG A 87 -6.62 4.86 13.26
C ARG A 87 -6.73 3.48 12.63
N ARG A 88 -7.55 2.64 13.24
CA ARG A 88 -7.88 1.32 12.72
C ARG A 88 -8.94 1.42 11.62
N LEU A 89 -8.72 0.69 10.53
CA LEU A 89 -9.62 0.57 9.39
C LEU A 89 -10.45 -0.71 9.45
N VAL A 90 -11.62 -0.69 8.83
CA VAL A 90 -12.50 -1.86 8.69
C VAL A 90 -12.68 -2.29 7.22
N HIS A 91 -13.16 -3.51 7.00
CA HIS A 91 -13.43 -4.03 5.66
C HIS A 91 -14.48 -3.18 4.93
N GLY A 92 -14.23 -2.88 3.66
CA GLY A 92 -15.12 -2.09 2.80
C GLY A 92 -15.07 -0.59 3.06
N GLU A 93 -14.30 -0.13 4.04
CA GLU A 93 -14.15 1.30 4.33
C GLU A 93 -13.48 2.02 3.15
N GLU A 94 -14.00 3.19 2.80
CA GLU A 94 -13.46 4.02 1.72
C GLU A 94 -12.75 5.26 2.27
N LEU A 95 -11.56 5.51 1.74
CA LEU A 95 -10.77 6.70 2.00
C LEU A 95 -10.65 7.50 0.71
N ARG A 96 -10.38 8.81 0.86
CA ARG A 96 -10.20 9.70 -0.28
C ARG A 96 -8.98 10.59 -0.06
N PHE A 97 -8.15 10.71 -1.10
CA PHE A 97 -6.97 11.57 -1.16
C PHE A 97 -7.04 12.37 -2.46
N GLY A 98 -7.60 13.58 -2.40
CA GLY A 98 -7.95 14.36 -3.60
C GLY A 98 -8.91 13.58 -4.53
N ALA A 99 -8.44 13.28 -5.75
CA ALA A 99 -9.16 12.50 -6.74
C ALA A 99 -9.03 10.97 -6.57
N ILE A 100 -8.10 10.51 -5.72
CA ILE A 100 -7.82 9.09 -5.53
C ILE A 100 -8.80 8.52 -4.50
N HIS A 101 -9.54 7.51 -4.92
CA HIS A 101 -10.38 6.68 -4.06
C HIS A 101 -9.59 5.45 -3.60
N VAL A 102 -9.79 5.06 -2.34
CA VAL A 102 -9.15 3.86 -1.77
C VAL A 102 -10.20 3.02 -1.05
N ARG A 103 -10.38 1.78 -1.48
CA ARG A 103 -11.20 0.80 -0.76
C ARG A 103 -10.32 -0.14 0.04
N CYS A 104 -10.61 -0.22 1.34
CA CYS A 104 -9.88 -1.03 2.30
C CYS A 104 -10.48 -2.44 2.33
N LEU A 105 -9.73 -3.43 1.85
CA LEU A 105 -10.19 -4.81 1.72
C LEU A 105 -9.49 -5.69 2.75
N LEU A 106 -10.19 -6.02 3.83
CA LEU A 106 -9.67 -6.98 4.81
C LEU A 106 -9.48 -8.34 4.12
N THR A 107 -8.25 -8.84 4.13
CA THR A 107 -7.81 -10.05 3.41
C THR A 107 -7.08 -10.99 4.37
N PRO A 108 -7.77 -11.51 5.41
CA PRO A 108 -7.12 -12.35 6.41
C PRO A 108 -6.59 -13.62 5.75
N GLY A 109 -5.37 -14.01 6.13
CA GLY A 109 -4.65 -15.13 5.52
C GLY A 109 -3.24 -15.17 6.07
N HIS A 110 -2.31 -14.49 5.40
CA HIS A 110 -0.92 -14.32 5.86
C HIS A 110 -0.83 -13.79 7.30
N THR A 111 -1.69 -12.83 7.63
CA THR A 111 -1.97 -12.45 9.03
C THR A 111 -3.47 -12.27 9.23
N SER A 112 -3.94 -12.35 10.48
CA SER A 112 -5.35 -12.16 10.83
C SER A 112 -5.86 -10.73 10.60
N GLY A 113 -4.96 -9.74 10.61
CA GLY A 113 -5.27 -8.34 10.37
C GLY A 113 -4.71 -7.81 9.04
N HIS A 114 -4.49 -8.69 8.07
CA HIS A 114 -3.99 -8.31 6.75
C HIS A 114 -5.06 -7.53 5.96
N MET A 115 -4.64 -6.45 5.31
CA MET A 115 -5.48 -5.51 4.56
C MET A 115 -4.83 -5.23 3.20
N SER A 116 -5.61 -5.37 2.13
CA SER A 116 -5.26 -4.92 0.79
C SER A 116 -5.94 -3.57 0.50
N TYR A 117 -5.29 -2.73 -0.31
CA TYR A 117 -5.84 -1.42 -0.68
C TYR A 117 -6.07 -1.37 -2.19
N PHE A 118 -7.33 -1.18 -2.60
CA PHE A 118 -7.72 -1.00 -4.00
C PHE A 118 -7.89 0.50 -4.28
N LEU A 119 -7.14 1.04 -5.23
CA LEU A 119 -7.10 2.46 -5.55
C LEU A 119 -7.53 2.72 -6.99
N TRP A 120 -8.37 3.74 -7.19
CA TRP A 120 -8.83 4.17 -8.50
C TRP A 120 -9.12 5.67 -8.55
N GLU A 121 -9.32 6.19 -9.76
CA GLU A 121 -9.80 7.54 -10.05
C GLU A 121 -10.98 7.41 -11.04
N GLU A 122 -12.11 8.07 -10.80
CA GLU A 122 -13.35 7.84 -11.59
C GLU A 122 -13.25 8.32 -13.05
N GLU A 123 -12.50 9.39 -13.30
CA GLU A 123 -12.35 10.02 -14.62
C GLU A 123 -10.95 9.80 -15.22
N CYS A 124 -10.30 8.69 -14.85
CA CYS A 124 -8.95 8.37 -15.30
C CYS A 124 -8.96 7.15 -16.21
N PRO A 125 -8.38 7.22 -17.43
CA PRO A 125 -8.29 6.07 -18.32
C PRO A 125 -7.24 5.04 -17.85
N ASP A 126 -6.38 5.41 -16.90
CA ASP A 126 -5.39 4.50 -16.35
C ASP A 126 -6.06 3.42 -15.47
N PRO A 127 -5.54 2.19 -15.48
CA PRO A 127 -6.11 1.11 -14.68
C PRO A 127 -5.97 1.40 -13.18
N PRO A 128 -6.88 0.86 -12.35
CA PRO A 128 -6.73 0.93 -10.91
C PRO A 128 -5.52 0.11 -10.43
N ALA A 129 -5.12 0.37 -9.19
CA ALA A 129 -4.00 -0.30 -8.53
C ALA A 129 -4.49 -1.11 -7.31
N VAL A 130 -3.87 -2.25 -7.05
CA VAL A 130 -4.07 -3.03 -5.81
C VAL A 130 -2.73 -3.19 -5.11
N PHE A 131 -2.65 -2.76 -3.87
CA PHE A 131 -1.55 -3.08 -2.96
C PHE A 131 -1.97 -4.25 -2.08
N SER A 132 -1.38 -5.43 -2.33
CA SER A 132 -1.78 -6.67 -1.68
C SER A 132 -0.87 -7.11 -0.54
N GLY A 133 0.13 -6.31 -0.15
CA GLY A 133 1.05 -6.63 0.95
C GLY A 133 1.89 -7.86 0.63
N THR A 134 1.53 -9.01 1.19
CA THR A 134 2.19 -10.29 0.92
C THR A 134 1.25 -11.21 0.15
N GLY A 135 1.79 -11.96 -0.82
CA GLY A 135 1.05 -12.82 -1.75
C GLY A 135 -0.22 -13.47 -1.18
N CYS A 136 -1.37 -13.12 -1.75
CA CYS A 136 -2.66 -13.76 -1.56
C CYS A 136 -3.48 -13.68 -2.86
N PRO A 137 -4.50 -14.55 -3.05
CA PRO A 137 -5.10 -14.85 -4.36
C PRO A 137 -5.76 -13.63 -5.00
N ALA A 138 -5.96 -13.73 -6.32
CA ALA A 138 -6.40 -12.69 -7.26
C ALA A 138 -7.36 -11.63 -6.68
N PRO A 139 -7.27 -10.37 -7.15
CA PRO A 139 -8.13 -9.29 -6.68
C PRO A 139 -9.62 -9.63 -6.83
N PRO A 140 -10.49 -9.11 -5.94
CA PRO A 140 -11.93 -9.25 -6.12
C PRO A 140 -12.36 -8.63 -7.45
N ALA A 141 -13.39 -9.20 -8.06
CA ALA A 141 -13.93 -8.73 -9.34
C ALA A 141 -14.23 -7.22 -9.27
N PRO A 142 -14.00 -6.48 -10.37
CA PRO A 142 -14.41 -5.09 -10.46
C PRO A 142 -15.93 -4.97 -10.21
N PRO A 143 -16.42 -3.76 -9.87
CA PRO A 143 -17.87 -3.53 -9.74
C PRO A 143 -18.62 -4.05 -10.98
N PRO A 144 -19.91 -4.43 -10.85
CA PRO A 144 -20.68 -5.17 -11.86
C PRO A 144 -20.83 -4.48 -13.23
N SER A 145 -20.25 -3.29 -13.43
CA SER A 145 -20.21 -2.55 -14.68
C SER A 145 -19.07 -2.94 -15.63
N ASP A 146 -18.11 -3.79 -15.23
CA ASP A 146 -16.97 -4.17 -16.08
C ASP A 146 -17.07 -5.61 -16.65
N PRO A 147 -16.85 -5.82 -17.96
CA PRO A 147 -16.86 -7.16 -18.55
C PRO A 147 -15.61 -7.97 -18.13
N ALA A 148 -15.84 -9.23 -17.73
CA ALA A 148 -14.81 -10.14 -17.20
C ALA A 148 -13.66 -10.41 -18.20
N PRO A 149 -12.39 -10.54 -17.73
CA PRO A 149 -11.25 -10.85 -18.60
C PRO A 149 -11.16 -12.34 -18.96
N PRO A 150 -10.60 -12.70 -20.15
CA PRO A 150 -10.35 -14.08 -20.54
C PRO A 150 -9.17 -14.69 -19.76
N SER A 151 -9.23 -16.02 -19.58
CA SER A 151 -8.33 -16.87 -18.79
C SER A 151 -6.84 -16.77 -19.19
N LEU A 152 -5.97 -16.63 -18.19
CA LEU A 152 -4.51 -16.50 -18.34
C LEU A 152 -3.79 -17.86 -18.21
N THR A 153 -3.13 -18.28 -19.29
CA THR A 153 -2.00 -19.23 -19.24
C THR A 153 -0.78 -18.54 -19.84
N ALA A 154 0.37 -18.67 -19.16
CA ALA A 154 1.73 -18.22 -19.50
C ALA A 154 2.19 -16.87 -18.90
N GLY A 155 3.43 -16.89 -18.38
CA GLY A 155 4.09 -15.81 -17.63
C GLY A 155 4.50 -14.59 -18.46
N PRO A 156 5.01 -13.52 -17.82
CA PRO A 156 5.06 -12.21 -18.44
C PRO A 156 6.30 -12.01 -19.31
N PRO A 157 6.16 -11.55 -20.58
CA PRO A 157 7.24 -10.94 -21.33
C PRO A 157 7.36 -9.44 -21.01
N GLN A 158 8.57 -8.90 -21.19
CA GLN A 158 8.92 -7.50 -20.95
C GLN A 158 8.22 -6.56 -21.96
N GLY A 159 7.60 -5.49 -21.47
CA GLY A 159 7.22 -4.33 -22.29
C GLY A 159 5.75 -4.19 -22.70
N MET A 160 4.77 -4.56 -21.86
CA MET A 160 3.35 -4.25 -22.11
C MET A 160 2.75 -3.26 -21.11
N ARG A 161 1.91 -2.36 -21.66
CA ARG A 161 1.09 -1.36 -20.97
C ARG A 161 0.16 -2.07 -19.99
N CYS A 162 0.23 -1.64 -18.73
CA CYS A 162 -0.42 -2.27 -17.59
C CYS A 162 -1.93 -2.39 -17.81
N ARG A 163 -2.45 -3.61 -17.83
CA ARG A 163 -3.82 -3.92 -17.42
C ARG A 163 -3.67 -4.55 -16.03
N TRP A 164 -4.19 -3.84 -15.01
CA TRP A 164 -4.08 -4.16 -13.58
C TRP A 164 -2.65 -4.09 -13.03
N LEU A 165 -2.33 -3.02 -12.30
CA LEU A 165 -1.13 -3.03 -11.46
C LEU A 165 -1.47 -3.74 -10.15
N VAL A 166 -1.33 -5.07 -10.14
CA VAL A 166 -1.26 -5.85 -8.89
C VAL A 166 0.17 -5.75 -8.39
N VAL A 167 0.40 -5.01 -7.30
CA VAL A 167 1.72 -5.01 -6.66
C VAL A 167 1.69 -5.89 -5.43
N ALA A 168 2.32 -7.06 -5.59
CA ALA A 168 2.54 -8.04 -4.55
C ALA A 168 4.04 -8.12 -4.21
N CYS A 169 4.39 -8.18 -2.93
CA CYS A 169 5.74 -8.54 -2.51
C CYS A 169 5.94 -10.06 -2.52
N ALA A 170 7.17 -10.48 -2.85
CA ALA A 170 7.63 -11.85 -2.68
C ALA A 170 7.84 -12.16 -1.19
N TRP A 171 7.61 -13.41 -0.78
CA TRP A 171 7.73 -13.87 0.62
C TRP A 171 9.03 -14.66 0.83
N ARG A 172 9.75 -14.35 1.92
CA ARG A 172 10.60 -15.31 2.64
C ARG A 172 10.34 -15.21 4.15
N ALA A 173 10.32 -16.36 4.81
CA ALA A 173 10.17 -16.45 6.26
C ALA A 173 11.35 -15.79 6.98
N GLN A 174 11.14 -14.60 7.54
CA GLN A 174 12.05 -13.99 8.53
C GLN A 174 11.52 -14.26 9.95
N PRO A 175 12.40 -14.42 10.96
CA PRO A 175 11.98 -14.69 12.34
C PRO A 175 11.09 -13.55 12.88
N TRP A 176 10.01 -13.92 13.57
CA TRP A 176 8.97 -13.03 14.07
C TRP A 176 9.52 -12.01 15.08
N ALA A 177 10.00 -10.87 14.61
CA ALA A 177 10.30 -9.72 15.44
C ALA A 177 9.01 -8.90 15.63
N ALA A 178 8.31 -9.13 16.75
CA ALA A 178 7.20 -8.26 17.15
C ALA A 178 7.72 -6.83 17.36
N CYS A 179 7.01 -5.84 16.85
CA CYS A 179 7.36 -4.45 17.12
C CYS A 179 7.26 -4.18 18.64
N PRO A 180 8.31 -3.60 19.28
CA PRO A 180 8.28 -3.38 20.72
C PRO A 180 7.15 -2.41 21.07
N ARG A 181 6.15 -2.92 21.81
CA ARG A 181 5.06 -2.11 22.34
C ARG A 181 5.64 -1.09 23.30
N ARG A 182 5.32 0.20 23.11
CA ARG A 182 5.62 1.23 24.12
C ARG A 182 4.92 0.83 25.42
N ARG A 183 5.69 0.70 26.51
CA ARG A 183 5.18 0.80 27.88
C ARG A 183 5.01 2.26 28.24
#